data_AF-A0A7C6TZH4-F1
#
_entry.id   AF-A0A7C6TZH4-F1
#
_cell.length_a   1.000
_cell.length_b   1.000
_cell.length_c   1.000
_cell.angle_alpha   90.00
_cell.angle_beta   90.00
_cell.angle_gamma   90.00
#
_symmetry.space_group_name_H-M   'P 1'
#
loop_
_entity.id
_entity.type
_entity.pdbx_description
1 polymer ?
#
loop_
_entity_poly.entity_id
_entity_poly.type
_entity_poly.pdbx_seq_one_letter_code
_entity_poly.pdbx_strand_id
1 'polypeptide(L)' 'LKSKFGSCQIIKKEITINAFLARLEPVFLYYVLLHEYCHLIVPNHSKSFYDLLDQLMPQHKTVQKMLRKYVITF' A
#
# COMPACT_ATOMS: atom_id res chain seq x y z
N LEU A 1 13.19 0.91 1.47
CA LEU A 1 12.94 -0.26 0.57
C LEU A 1 13.58 0.04 -0.79
N LYS A 2 14.29 -0.92 -1.41
CA LYS A 2 15.00 -0.64 -2.69
C LYS A 2 14.04 -0.50 -3.89
N SER A 3 13.03 -1.36 -3.99
CA SER A 3 12.14 -1.44 -5.17
C SER A 3 10.64 -1.48 -4.84
N LYS A 4 10.27 -1.33 -3.56
CA LYS A 4 8.88 -1.40 -3.09
C LYS A 4 8.47 -0.10 -2.41
N PHE A 5 7.20 0.28 -2.56
CA PHE A 5 6.62 1.42 -1.85
C PHE A 5 6.25 1.09 -0.40
N GLY A 6 5.89 -0.16 -0.12
CA GLY A 6 5.59 -0.68 1.21
C GLY A 6 5.89 -2.16 1.32
N SER A 7 5.86 -2.68 2.54
CA SER A 7 5.87 -4.12 2.83
C SER A 7 5.33 -4.40 4.24
N CYS A 8 4.66 -5.53 4.40
CA CYS A 8 4.13 -6.01 5.68
C CYS A 8 4.80 -7.34 6.09
N GLN A 9 5.28 -7.40 7.35
CA GLN A 9 5.73 -8.62 8.01
C GLN A 9 4.64 -9.12 8.96
N ILE A 10 3.81 -10.04 8.48
CA ILE A 10 2.57 -10.47 9.15
C ILE A 10 2.84 -11.06 10.55
N ILE A 11 3.84 -11.95 10.68
CA ILE A 11 4.18 -12.62 11.95
C ILE A 11 4.61 -11.60 13.01
N LYS A 12 5.39 -10.59 12.60
CA LYS A 12 5.89 -9.53 13.49
C LYS A 12 4.90 -8.38 13.69
N LYS A 13 3.82 -8.34 12.89
CA LYS A 13 2.88 -7.22 12.79
C LYS A 13 3.56 -5.88 12.50
N GLU A 14 4.58 -5.90 11.64
CA GLU A 14 5.35 -4.72 11.28
C GLU A 14 5.02 -4.28 9.85
N ILE A 15 4.64 -3.00 9.69
CA ILE A 15 4.49 -2.35 8.39
C ILE A 15 5.71 -1.46 8.16
N THR A 16 6.37 -1.65 7.01
CA THR A 16 7.45 -0.79 6.55
C THR A 16 6.98 0.03 5.36
N ILE A 17 7.15 1.35 5.42
CA ILE A 17 6.79 2.28 4.35
C ILE A 17 8.06 2.89 3.76
N ASN A 18 8.09 3.06 2.44
CA ASN A 18 9.22 3.71 1.77
C ASN A 18 9.15 5.23 1.92
N ALA A 19 10.21 5.84 2.47
CA ALA A 19 10.33 7.28 2.63
C ALA A 19 10.23 8.07 1.32
N PHE A 20 10.47 7.44 0.16
CA PHE A 20 10.22 8.05 -1.15
C PHE A 20 8.78 8.58 -1.30
N LEU A 21 7.79 7.93 -0.66
CA LEU A 21 6.39 8.38 -0.68
C LEU A 21 6.20 9.79 -0.09
N ALA A 22 7.11 10.25 0.78
CA ALA A 22 7.08 11.62 1.31
C ALA A 22 7.35 12.69 0.23
N ARG A 23 7.87 12.30 -0.94
CA ARG A 23 8.08 13.18 -2.10
C ARG A 23 6.87 13.24 -3.04
N LEU A 24 5.86 12.40 -2.81
CA LEU A 24 4.66 12.31 -3.64
C LEU A 24 3.45 12.90 -2.90
N GLU A 25 2.31 12.95 -3.58
CA GLU A 25 1.06 13.36 -2.95
C GLU A 25 0.67 12.42 -1.79
N PRO A 26 0.11 12.94 -0.68
CA PRO A 26 -0.25 12.15 0.50
C PRO A 26 -1.16 10.96 0.21
N VAL A 27 -2.01 11.06 -0.82
CA VAL A 27 -2.91 9.97 -1.24
C VAL A 27 -2.18 8.65 -1.51
N PHE A 28 -0.95 8.72 -2.00
CA PHE A 28 -0.14 7.53 -2.25
C PHE A 28 0.38 6.89 -0.96
N LEU A 29 0.76 7.70 0.03
CA LEU A 29 1.12 7.21 1.35
C LEU A 29 -0.07 6.49 2.00
N TYR A 30 -1.26 7.11 1.99
CA TYR A 30 -2.46 6.48 2.53
C TYR A 30 -2.81 5.17 1.84
N TYR A 31 -2.75 5.13 0.50
CA TYR A 31 -2.99 3.92 -0.26
C TYR A 31 -2.02 2.79 0.12
N VAL A 32 -0.72 3.06 0.19
CA VAL A 32 0.29 2.04 0.54
C VAL A 32 0.11 1.60 1.99
N LEU A 33 -0.12 2.52 2.92
CA LEU A 33 -0.35 2.17 4.32
C LEU A 33 -1.57 1.26 4.48
N LEU A 34 -2.71 1.61 3.85
CA LEU A 34 -3.92 0.80 3.91
C LEU A 34 -3.74 -0.56 3.23
N HIS A 35 -2.96 -0.61 2.14
CA HIS A 35 -2.60 -1.87 1.48
C HIS A 35 -1.82 -2.80 2.42
N GLU A 36 -0.77 -2.30 3.08
CA GLU A 36 0.01 -3.09 4.03
C GLU A 36 -0.78 -3.45 5.28
N TYR A 37 -1.68 -2.56 5.74
CA TYR A 37 -2.60 -2.85 6.84
C TYR A 37 -3.56 -4.00 6.49
N CYS A 38 -4.10 -4.01 5.27
CA CYS A 38 -4.96 -5.10 4.81
C CYS A 38 -4.23 -6.46 4.85
N HIS A 39 -2.91 -6.49 4.59
CA HIS A 39 -2.11 -7.71 4.72
C HIS A 39 -2.01 -8.26 6.15
N LEU A 40 -2.18 -7.43 7.19
CA LEU A 40 -2.24 -7.92 8.58
C LEU A 40 -3.51 -8.71 8.87
N ILE A 41 -4.60 -8.43 8.14
CA ILE A 41 -5.92 -9.04 8.35
C ILE A 41 -6.17 -10.16 7.33
N VAL A 42 -5.85 -9.91 6.06
CA VAL A 42 -5.97 -10.84 4.95
C VAL A 42 -4.60 -10.98 4.26
N PRO A 43 -3.82 -12.02 4.58
CA PRO A 43 -2.42 -12.15 4.16
C PRO A 43 -2.17 -12.06 2.65
N ASN A 44 -3.13 -12.51 1.83
CA ASN A 44 -2.99 -12.64 0.39
C ASN A 44 -3.96 -11.69 -0.32
N HIS A 45 -3.68 -11.32 -1.57
CA HIS A 45 -4.57 -10.49 -2.42
C HIS A 45 -5.82 -11.25 -2.91
N SER A 46 -6.58 -11.85 -2.00
CA SER A 46 -7.84 -12.56 -2.27
C SER A 46 -8.99 -11.56 -2.47
N LYS A 47 -10.18 -12.07 -2.81
CA LYS A 47 -11.39 -11.23 -2.86
C LYS A 47 -11.61 -10.47 -1.55
N SER A 48 -11.48 -11.15 -0.41
CA SER A 48 -11.63 -10.55 0.91
C SER A 48 -10.63 -9.42 1.20
N PHE A 49 -9.41 -9.49 0.62
CA PHE A 49 -8.45 -8.40 0.72
C PHE A 49 -8.95 -7.17 -0.02
N TYR A 50 -9.43 -7.35 -1.26
CA TYR A 50 -9.93 -6.23 -2.05
C TYR A 50 -11.24 -5.68 -1.50
N ASP A 51 -12.13 -6.52 -0.97
CA ASP A 51 -13.35 -6.09 -0.30
C ASP A 51 -13.02 -5.18 0.91
N LEU A 52 -12.04 -5.56 1.73
CA LEU A 52 -11.56 -4.74 2.85
C LEU A 52 -10.90 -3.43 2.38
N LEU A 53 -10.06 -3.50 1.34
CA LEU A 53 -9.40 -2.31 0.81
C LEU A 53 -10.40 -1.35 0.14
N ASP A 54 -11.42 -1.86 -0.55
CA ASP A 54 -12.53 -1.08 -1.13
C ASP A 54 -13.36 -0.40 -0.02
N GLN A 55 -13.55 -1.05 1.14
CA GLN A 55 -14.22 -0.43 2.30
C GLN A 55 -13.40 0.71 2.90
N LEU A 56 -12.08 0.55 3.02
CA LEU A 56 -11.19 1.56 3.61
C LEU A 56 -10.86 2.70 2.63
N MET A 57 -10.80 2.40 1.33
CA MET A 57 -10.47 3.34 0.27
C MET A 57 -11.17 2.95 -1.04
N PRO A 58 -12.43 3.38 -1.27
CA PRO A 58 -13.20 3.02 -2.47
C PRO A 58 -12.50 3.35 -3.80
N GLN A 59 -11.63 4.35 -3.80
CA GLN A 59 -10.85 4.81 -4.95
C GLN A 59 -9.48 4.12 -5.11
N HIS A 60 -9.18 3.05 -4.34
CA HIS A 60 -7.84 2.44 -4.28
C HIS A 60 -7.33 2.00 -5.67
N LYS A 61 -8.22 1.53 -6.55
CA LYS A 61 -7.86 1.09 -7.92
C LYS A 61 -7.33 2.26 -8.76
N THR A 62 -7.96 3.43 -8.65
CA THR A 62 -7.52 4.66 -9.33
C THR A 62 -6.19 5.13 -8.77
N VAL A 63 -6.04 5.14 -7.44
CA VAL A 63 -4.79 5.56 -6.78
C VAL A 63 -3.64 4.62 -7.10
N GLN A 64 -3.87 3.30 -7.12
CA GLN A 64 -2.89 2.32 -7.55
C GLN A 64 -2.43 2.59 -8.99
N LYS A 65 -3.36 2.86 -9.91
CA LYS A 65 -3.04 3.16 -11.31
C LYS A 65 -2.19 4.43 -11.44
N MET A 66 -2.47 5.45 -10.64
CA MET A 66 -1.67 6.68 -10.60
C MET A 66 -0.27 6.43 -10.01
N LEU A 67 -0.18 5.69 -8.89
CA LEU A 67 1.08 5.37 -8.23
C LEU A 67 2.04 4.58 -9.13
N ARG A 68 1.53 3.69 -9.98
CA ARG A 68 2.33 2.91 -10.95
C ARG A 68 3.11 3.75 -11.95
N LYS A 69 2.81 5.05 -12.08
CA LYS A 69 3.55 5.97 -12.95
C LYS A 69 4.86 6.46 -12.34
N TYR A 70 5.06 6.26 -11.03
CA TYR A 70 6.27 6.69 -10.33
C TYR A 70 7.27 5.53 -10.23
N VAL A 71 8.53 5.85 -10.45
CA VAL A 71 9.66 4.94 -10.22
C VAL A 71 10.38 5.42 -8.97
N ILE A 72 10.69 4.50 -8.05
CA ILE A 72 11.47 4.82 -6.85
C ILE A 72 12.88 5.19 -7.30
N THR A 73 13.24 6.45 -7.10
CA THR A 73 14.57 7.00 -7.36
C THR A 73 15.11 7.65 -6.09
N PHE A 74 16.40 7.47 -5.84
CA PHE A 74 17.11 8.00 -4.68
C PHE A 74 18.03 9.13 -5.12
#